data_AF-A0A1N7RV13-F1
#
_entry.id   AF-A0A1N7RV13-F1
#
_cell.length_a   1.000
_cell.length_b   1.000
_cell.length_c   1.000
_cell.angle_alpha   90.00
_cell.angle_beta   90.00
_cell.angle_gamma   90.00
#
_symmetry.space_group_name_H-M   'P 1'
#
loop_
_entity.id
_entity.type
_entity.pdbx_description
1 polymer ?
#
loop_
_entity_poly.entity_id
_entity_poly.type
_entity_poly.pdbx_seq_one_letter_code
_entity_poly.pdbx_strand_id
1 'polypeptide(L)'
;MSALRFSSRVVALTIALAVSGVSAGAHAELGGVMPAEADPAADTAAPRTLLNGALRVRTLTDAGHTTINEYATSTGQIIAYAWEGPTMPDLLTLLGKYADSYRTGAVTTAAHRGLHASRIARPDVVVESGGPMRGYIGRAWLPAALPPGVTADDLQ
;
A
#
# COMPACT_ATOMS: atom_id res chain seq x y z
N MET A 1 -41.40 -12.05 -61.52
CA MET A 1 -40.49 -10.90 -61.77
C MET A 1 -40.82 -9.81 -60.77
N SER A 2 -39.77 -9.16 -60.25
CA SER A 2 -39.75 -8.08 -59.23
C SER A 2 -39.91 -8.54 -57.77
N ALA A 3 -39.18 -8.02 -56.79
CA ALA A 3 -37.76 -7.69 -56.59
C ALA A 3 -37.62 -7.41 -55.07
N LEU A 4 -36.43 -7.65 -54.53
CA LEU A 4 -35.94 -7.40 -53.16
C LEU A 4 -36.63 -6.29 -52.36
N ARG A 5 -36.83 -6.55 -51.06
CA ARG A 5 -36.48 -5.59 -49.99
C ARG A 5 -35.86 -6.31 -48.79
N PHE A 6 -34.53 -6.23 -48.71
CA PHE A 6 -33.76 -6.45 -47.49
C PHE A 6 -34.20 -5.45 -46.43
N SER A 7 -34.40 -5.90 -45.19
CA SER A 7 -34.37 -5.01 -44.04
C SER A 7 -33.61 -5.70 -42.93
N SER A 8 -32.33 -5.34 -42.82
CA SER A 8 -31.44 -5.72 -41.73
C SER A 8 -32.04 -5.26 -40.41
N ARG A 9 -32.34 -6.21 -39.51
CA ARG A 9 -32.45 -5.92 -38.08
C ARG A 9 -31.13 -6.30 -37.43
N VAL A 10 -30.19 -5.37 -37.42
CA VAL A 10 -29.00 -5.47 -36.57
C VAL A 10 -29.51 -5.27 -35.14
N VAL A 11 -29.67 -6.36 -34.41
CA VAL A 11 -29.93 -6.34 -32.97
C VAL A 11 -28.58 -6.06 -32.30
N ALA A 12 -28.36 -4.80 -31.92
CA ALA A 12 -27.18 -4.42 -31.15
C ALA A 12 -27.34 -4.93 -29.71
N LEU A 13 -26.51 -5.89 -29.33
CA LEU A 13 -26.47 -6.51 -28.01
C LEU A 13 -25.64 -5.62 -27.08
N THR A 14 -26.27 -4.87 -26.18
CA THR A 14 -25.57 -4.16 -25.10
C THR A 14 -25.36 -5.10 -23.91
N ILE A 15 -24.20 -5.75 -23.85
CA ILE A 15 -23.76 -6.44 -22.64
C ILE A 15 -23.21 -5.38 -21.69
N ALA A 16 -24.05 -4.88 -20.78
CA ALA A 16 -23.59 -4.13 -19.62
C ALA A 16 -23.07 -5.13 -18.58
N LEU A 17 -21.79 -5.45 -18.65
CA LEU A 17 -21.13 -6.28 -17.63
C LEU A 17 -20.79 -5.38 -16.43
N ALA A 18 -21.75 -5.19 -15.54
CA ALA A 18 -21.53 -4.55 -14.25
C ALA A 18 -20.84 -5.54 -13.30
N VAL A 19 -19.51 -5.66 -13.41
CA VAL A 19 -18.70 -6.32 -12.37
C VAL A 19 -18.64 -5.38 -11.17
N SER A 20 -19.53 -5.60 -10.21
CA SER A 20 -19.41 -4.98 -8.89
C SER A 20 -18.34 -5.78 -8.13
N GLY A 21 -17.11 -5.27 -8.15
CA GLY A 21 -15.99 -5.84 -7.42
C GLY A 21 -16.24 -5.73 -5.91
N VAL A 22 -16.08 -6.85 -5.21
CA VAL A 22 -16.03 -6.89 -3.74
C VAL A 22 -14.78 -6.11 -3.33
N SER A 23 -14.95 -4.90 -2.80
CA SER A 23 -13.83 -4.07 -2.35
C SER A 23 -13.31 -4.61 -1.02
N ALA A 24 -12.40 -5.59 -1.10
CA ALA A 24 -11.41 -5.76 -0.06
C ALA A 24 -10.46 -4.56 -0.20
N GLY A 25 -10.20 -3.84 0.90
CA GLY A 25 -9.36 -2.63 0.89
C GLY A 25 -8.06 -2.86 0.13
N ALA A 26 -7.98 -2.35 -1.10
CA ALA A 26 -6.83 -2.52 -1.95
C ALA A 26 -5.85 -1.41 -1.58
N HIS A 27 -4.98 -1.71 -0.62
CA HIS A 27 -3.77 -0.91 -0.46
C HIS A 27 -2.92 -1.08 -1.71
N ALA A 28 -2.35 0.02 -2.21
CA ALA A 28 -1.29 -0.11 -3.18
C ALA A 28 -0.06 -0.72 -2.50
N GLU A 29 0.85 -1.31 -3.28
CA GLU A 29 2.10 -1.83 -2.74
C GLU A 29 3.20 -0.75 -2.74
N LEU A 30 4.28 -0.97 -1.98
CA LEU A 30 5.50 -0.17 -2.07
C LEU A 30 5.98 -0.05 -3.52
N GLY A 31 6.31 1.17 -3.94
CA GLY A 31 6.68 1.51 -5.30
C GLY A 31 5.49 1.69 -6.26
N GLY A 32 4.26 1.44 -5.79
CA GLY A 32 3.02 1.75 -6.51
C GLY A 32 2.72 3.25 -6.52
N VAL A 33 1.49 3.60 -6.95
CA VAL A 33 1.03 4.99 -7.09
C VAL A 33 -0.07 5.28 -6.08
N MET A 34 0.13 6.32 -5.27
CA MET A 34 -0.87 6.84 -4.34
C MET A 34 -2.02 7.49 -5.13
N PRO A 35 -3.26 7.05 -4.91
CA PRO A 35 -4.45 7.71 -5.45
C PRO A 35 -4.50 9.20 -5.09
N ALA A 36 -5.04 10.02 -6.00
CA ALA A 36 -5.17 11.46 -5.78
C ALA A 36 -6.25 11.78 -4.72
N GLU A 37 -7.27 10.94 -4.64
CA GLU A 37 -8.47 11.15 -3.82
C GLU A 37 -8.68 9.97 -2.86
N ALA A 38 -9.43 10.24 -1.79
CA ALA A 38 -9.91 9.19 -0.90
C ALA A 38 -10.96 8.34 -1.62
N ASP A 39 -10.92 7.03 -1.42
CA ASP A 39 -12.01 6.15 -1.85
C ASP A 39 -13.13 6.19 -0.79
N PRO A 40 -14.34 6.69 -1.11
CA PRO A 40 -15.43 6.76 -0.14
C PRO A 40 -15.93 5.39 0.34
N ALA A 41 -15.59 4.30 -0.36
CA ALA A 41 -15.90 2.93 0.05
C ALA A 41 -14.87 2.34 1.01
N ALA A 42 -13.71 2.97 1.18
CA ALA A 42 -12.65 2.56 2.11
C ALA A 42 -12.57 3.54 3.29
N ASP A 43 -12.18 3.06 4.48
CA ASP A 43 -11.87 3.92 5.62
C ASP A 43 -10.49 4.58 5.41
N THR A 44 -10.42 5.51 4.45
CA THR A 44 -9.20 6.17 3.99
C THR A 44 -9.38 7.67 3.96
N ALA A 45 -8.48 8.40 4.62
CA ALA A 45 -8.45 9.85 4.58
C ALA A 45 -7.85 10.39 3.26
N ALA A 46 -8.22 11.61 2.88
CA ALA A 46 -7.61 12.28 1.74
C ALA A 46 -6.10 12.52 1.96
N PRO A 47 -5.25 12.41 0.92
CA PRO A 47 -3.83 12.69 1.06
C PRO A 47 -3.56 14.14 1.49
N ARG A 48 -2.64 14.31 2.44
CA ARG A 48 -2.13 15.62 2.88
C ARG A 48 -0.64 15.73 2.61
N THR A 49 -0.17 16.95 2.38
CA THR A 49 1.25 17.22 2.11
C THR A 49 2.03 17.40 3.42
N LEU A 50 3.26 16.88 3.48
CA LEU A 50 4.22 17.05 4.58
C LEU A 50 5.55 17.61 4.07
N LEU A 51 6.39 18.08 4.99
CA LEU A 51 7.79 18.45 4.73
C LEU A 51 7.93 19.38 3.52
N ASN A 52 7.16 20.47 3.50
CA ASN A 52 7.16 21.47 2.41
C ASN A 52 6.90 20.90 1.01
N GLY A 53 6.17 19.78 0.88
CA GLY A 53 5.91 19.17 -0.43
C GLY A 53 6.75 17.95 -0.75
N ALA A 54 7.74 17.61 0.07
CA ALA A 54 8.58 16.45 -0.19
C ALA A 54 7.78 15.13 -0.12
N LEU A 55 6.78 15.07 0.75
CA LEU A 55 5.94 13.90 0.94
C LEU A 55 4.45 14.23 0.86
N ARG A 56 3.68 13.23 0.44
CA ARG A 56 2.24 13.12 0.61
C ARG A 56 1.98 11.97 1.58
N VAL A 57 1.09 12.13 2.53
CA VAL A 57 0.66 11.06 3.44
C VAL A 57 -0.85 10.91 3.38
N ARG A 58 -1.33 9.68 3.40
CA ARG A 58 -2.73 9.39 3.72
C ARG A 58 -2.81 8.30 4.78
N THR A 59 -3.88 8.34 5.56
CA THR A 59 -4.12 7.39 6.65
C THR A 59 -5.28 6.50 6.26
N LEU A 60 -5.16 5.21 6.55
CA LEU A 60 -6.20 4.22 6.32
C LEU A 60 -6.25 3.23 7.48
N THR A 61 -7.43 2.70 7.76
CA THR A 61 -7.64 1.69 8.79
C THR A 61 -7.99 0.36 8.13
N ASP A 62 -7.24 -0.69 8.45
CA ASP A 62 -7.55 -2.03 7.94
C ASP A 62 -8.67 -2.72 8.75
N ALA A 63 -9.11 -3.89 8.28
CA ALA A 63 -10.15 -4.67 8.95
C ALA A 63 -9.73 -5.18 10.35
N GLY A 64 -8.44 -5.15 10.68
CA GLY A 64 -7.89 -5.49 11.99
C GLY A 64 -7.85 -4.31 12.97
N HIS A 65 -8.36 -3.13 12.57
CA HIS A 65 -8.23 -1.88 13.31
C HIS A 65 -6.79 -1.40 13.44
N THR A 66 -5.93 -1.75 12.48
CA THR A 66 -4.58 -1.17 12.36
C THR A 66 -4.68 0.12 11.58
N THR A 67 -4.20 1.21 12.18
CA THR A 67 -3.98 2.47 11.47
C THR A 67 -2.68 2.37 10.69
N ILE A 68 -2.74 2.68 9.39
CA ILE A 68 -1.59 2.63 8.50
C ILE A 68 -1.48 4.00 7.81
N ASN A 69 -0.32 4.63 7.94
CA ASN A 69 0.07 5.82 7.21
C ASN A 69 0.85 5.42 5.96
N GLU A 70 0.30 5.71 4.80
CA GLU A 70 0.94 5.52 3.48
C GLU A 70 1.63 6.82 3.07
N TYR A 71 2.93 6.74 2.76
CA TYR A 71 3.74 7.87 2.35
C TYR A 71 4.16 7.74 0.89
N ALA A 72 3.95 8.81 0.13
CA ALA A 72 4.39 8.93 -1.23
C ALA A 72 5.25 10.17 -1.46
N THR A 73 6.05 10.14 -2.51
CA THR A 73 6.74 11.33 -3.03
C THR A 73 5.74 12.36 -3.56
N SER A 74 6.23 13.55 -3.90
CA SER A 74 5.44 14.57 -4.61
C SER A 74 4.84 14.08 -5.93
N THR A 75 5.49 13.12 -6.61
CA THR A 75 4.99 12.50 -7.84
C THR A 75 3.98 11.37 -7.59
N GLY A 76 3.71 11.05 -6.32
CA GLY A 76 2.74 10.02 -5.94
C GLY A 76 3.31 8.61 -5.86
N GLN A 77 4.61 8.40 -6.05
CA GLN A 77 5.20 7.07 -5.82
C GLN A 77 5.16 6.75 -4.33
N ILE A 78 4.56 5.63 -3.95
CA ILE A 78 4.54 5.16 -2.57
C ILE A 78 5.93 4.65 -2.21
N ILE A 79 6.50 5.18 -1.14
CA ILE A 79 7.87 4.86 -0.72
C ILE A 79 7.95 4.33 0.71
N ALA A 80 6.89 4.51 1.50
CA ALA A 80 6.85 3.99 2.85
C ALA A 80 5.44 3.73 3.37
N TYR A 81 5.37 2.85 4.36
CA TYR A 81 4.23 2.63 5.24
C TYR A 81 4.70 2.73 6.69
N ALA A 82 3.90 3.34 7.55
CA ALA A 82 4.01 3.21 9.00
C ALA A 82 2.69 2.69 9.54
N TRP A 83 2.71 1.93 10.62
CA TRP A 83 1.50 1.35 11.19
C TRP A 83 1.54 1.30 12.71
N GLU A 84 0.35 1.40 13.29
CA GLU A 84 0.08 1.21 14.71
C GLU A 84 -1.30 0.56 14.87
N GLY A 85 -1.39 -0.49 15.69
CA GLY A 85 -2.66 -1.13 15.94
C GLY A 85 -2.60 -2.40 16.78
N PRO A 86 -3.75 -3.01 17.05
CA PRO A 86 -3.85 -4.26 17.81
C PRO A 86 -3.41 -5.48 16.99
N THR A 87 -3.36 -5.36 15.66
CA THR A 87 -2.95 -6.42 14.72
C THR A 87 -1.80 -5.97 13.83
N MET A 88 -1.03 -6.92 13.31
CA MET A 88 -0.06 -6.64 12.26
C MET A 88 -0.84 -6.48 10.94
N PRO A 89 -0.55 -5.45 10.11
CA PRO A 89 -1.14 -5.34 8.79
C PRO A 89 -0.67 -6.49 7.90
N ASP A 90 -1.34 -6.71 6.76
CA ASP A 90 -0.84 -7.64 5.74
C ASP A 90 0.43 -7.09 5.09
N LEU A 91 1.55 -7.30 5.78
CA LEU A 91 2.85 -6.74 5.45
C LEU A 91 3.32 -7.23 4.07
N LEU A 92 3.04 -8.47 3.69
CA LEU A 92 3.48 -8.97 2.38
C LEU A 92 2.76 -8.25 1.24
N THR A 93 1.47 -7.95 1.41
CA THR A 93 0.71 -7.14 0.47
C THR A 93 1.23 -5.70 0.40
N LEU A 94 1.53 -5.06 1.54
CA LEU A 94 2.11 -3.71 1.55
C LEU A 94 3.50 -3.65 0.88
N LEU A 95 4.32 -4.69 1.05
CA LEU A 95 5.65 -4.76 0.47
C LEU A 95 5.65 -5.13 -1.02
N GLY A 96 4.64 -5.87 -1.48
CA GLY A 96 4.53 -6.27 -2.88
C GLY A 96 5.78 -7.00 -3.39
N LYS A 97 6.36 -6.51 -4.50
CA LYS A 97 7.59 -7.05 -5.08
C LYS A 97 8.81 -7.11 -4.14
N TYR A 98 8.82 -6.36 -3.04
CA TYR A 98 9.93 -6.35 -2.08
C TYR A 98 9.81 -7.44 -0.99
N ALA A 99 8.68 -8.17 -0.96
CA ALA A 99 8.38 -9.20 0.03
C ALA A 99 9.45 -10.32 0.09
N ASP A 100 10.01 -10.72 -1.05
CA ASP A 100 11.04 -11.78 -1.10
C ASP A 100 12.39 -11.32 -0.53
N SER A 101 12.78 -10.06 -0.76
CA SER A 101 14.00 -9.49 -0.16
C SER A 101 13.85 -9.39 1.36
N TYR A 102 12.69 -8.93 1.84
CA TYR A 102 12.34 -8.92 3.26
C TYR A 102 12.41 -10.32 3.87
N ARG A 103 11.77 -11.33 3.25
CA ARG A 103 11.77 -12.72 3.75
C ARG A 103 13.18 -13.28 3.84
N THR A 104 14.00 -13.04 2.82
CA THR A 104 15.42 -13.44 2.80
C THR A 104 16.17 -12.84 3.99
N GLY A 105 15.99 -11.54 4.25
CA GLY A 105 16.57 -10.87 5.40
C GLY A 105 16.04 -11.39 6.75
N ALA A 106 14.76 -11.71 6.83
CA ALA A 106 14.14 -12.26 8.03
C ALA A 106 14.72 -13.63 8.40
N VAL A 107 14.91 -14.51 7.42
CA VAL A 107 15.54 -15.83 7.63
C VAL A 107 16.97 -15.69 8.15
N THR A 108 17.77 -14.78 7.59
CA THR A 108 19.15 -14.55 8.05
C THR A 108 19.23 -13.96 9.45
N THR A 109 18.24 -13.14 9.83
CA THR A 109 18.19 -12.45 11.13
C THR A 109 17.61 -13.34 12.23
N ALA A 110 16.68 -14.23 11.90
CA ALA A 110 16.10 -15.20 12.84
C ALA A 110 17.16 -16.12 13.48
N ALA A 111 18.26 -16.36 12.79
CA ALA A 111 19.41 -17.09 13.34
C ALA A 111 20.18 -16.32 14.44
N HIS A 112 19.90 -15.03 14.64
CA HIS A 112 20.80 -14.13 15.38
C HIS A 112 20.23 -13.36 16.59
N ARG A 113 18.92 -13.29 16.92
CA ARG A 113 18.40 -12.80 18.24
C ARG A 113 16.86 -12.69 18.40
N GLY A 114 16.39 -12.96 19.63
CA GLY A 114 15.75 -12.02 20.59
C GLY A 114 14.37 -11.37 20.32
N LEU A 115 13.46 -11.45 21.30
CA LEU A 115 12.00 -11.25 21.21
C LEU A 115 11.42 -9.81 21.10
N HIS A 116 12.18 -8.71 20.98
CA HIS A 116 11.62 -7.38 21.31
C HIS A 116 11.70 -6.23 20.30
N ALA A 117 12.35 -6.37 19.15
CA ALA A 117 12.13 -5.50 17.97
C ALA A 117 12.87 -6.14 16.80
N SER A 118 12.21 -6.32 15.67
CA SER A 118 12.83 -6.88 14.47
C SER A 118 13.10 -5.76 13.47
N ARG A 119 14.38 -5.58 13.15
CA ARG A 119 14.82 -4.72 12.05
C ARG A 119 15.43 -5.57 10.97
N ILE A 120 14.78 -5.60 9.81
CA ILE A 120 15.27 -6.25 8.61
C ILE A 120 15.70 -5.16 7.64
N ALA A 121 17.01 -4.99 7.48
CA ALA A 121 17.57 -4.02 6.55
C ALA A 121 18.13 -4.72 5.31
N ARG A 122 17.54 -4.44 4.15
CA ARG A 122 18.02 -4.86 2.84
C ARG A 122 18.34 -3.62 2.00
N PRO A 123 19.13 -3.74 0.92
CA PRO A 123 19.46 -2.59 0.08
C PRO A 123 18.24 -1.93 -0.58
N ASP A 124 17.20 -2.73 -0.86
CA ASP A 124 15.99 -2.34 -1.58
C ASP A 124 14.81 -2.02 -0.67
N VAL A 125 14.77 -2.60 0.53
CA VAL A 125 13.70 -2.39 1.51
C VAL A 125 14.21 -2.50 2.93
N VAL A 126 13.73 -1.62 3.81
CA VAL A 126 13.94 -1.74 5.25
C VAL A 126 12.58 -1.89 5.92
N VAL A 127 12.50 -2.83 6.87
CA VAL A 127 11.32 -3.07 7.69
C VAL A 127 11.72 -3.07 9.15
N GLU A 128 11.02 -2.28 9.95
CA GLU A 128 11.11 -2.23 11.40
C GLU A 128 9.76 -2.60 12.00
N SER A 129 9.74 -3.57 12.91
CA SER A 129 8.53 -3.98 13.62
C SER A 129 8.81 -4.26 15.09
N GLY A 130 7.84 -3.93 15.93
CA GLY A 130 7.86 -4.14 17.36
C GLY A 130 6.52 -3.76 17.97
N GLY A 131 6.55 -3.28 19.20
CA GLY A 131 5.37 -2.76 19.89
C GLY A 131 5.22 -3.30 21.32
N PRO A 132 4.27 -2.75 22.08
CA PRO A 132 3.96 -3.19 23.43
C PRO A 132 3.33 -4.59 23.45
N MET A 133 3.22 -5.17 24.64
CA MET A 133 2.47 -6.41 24.83
C MET A 133 1.01 -6.16 24.39
N ARG A 134 0.60 -6.74 23.25
CA ARG A 134 -0.72 -6.61 22.59
C ARG A 134 -0.89 -5.43 21.61
N GLY A 135 0.21 -4.83 21.15
CA GLY A 135 0.17 -3.84 20.07
C GLY A 135 1.31 -4.03 19.09
N TYR A 136 1.07 -3.69 17.84
CA TYR A 136 2.06 -3.68 16.77
C TYR A 136 2.32 -2.24 16.37
N ILE A 137 3.60 -1.88 16.33
CA ILE A 137 4.09 -0.62 15.78
C ILE A 137 5.22 -0.96 14.81
N GLY A 138 5.24 -0.32 13.66
CA GLY A 138 6.32 -0.53 12.72
C GLY A 138 6.27 0.38 11.52
N ARG A 139 7.28 0.24 10.67
CA ARG A 139 7.38 0.95 9.40
C ARG A 139 8.18 0.15 8.39
N ALA A 140 7.88 0.37 7.13
CA ALA A 140 8.60 -0.18 6.00
C ALA A 140 8.85 0.92 4.98
N TRP A 141 10.05 0.99 4.40
CA TRP A 141 10.37 2.00 3.40
C TRP A 141 11.43 1.55 2.40
N LEU A 142 11.47 2.27 1.28
CA LEU A 142 12.48 2.12 0.23
C LEU A 142 13.64 3.10 0.49
N PRO A 143 14.83 2.64 0.90
CA PRO A 143 15.92 3.54 1.31
C PRO A 143 16.37 4.49 0.20
N ALA A 144 16.41 4.00 -1.03
CA ALA A 144 16.84 4.78 -2.19
C ALA A 144 15.77 5.75 -2.73
N ALA A 145 14.53 5.69 -2.21
CA ALA A 145 13.42 6.51 -2.68
C ALA A 145 13.05 7.64 -1.71
N LEU A 146 13.74 7.75 -0.57
CA LEU A 146 13.57 8.88 0.34
C LEU A 146 14.01 10.19 -0.36
N PRO A 147 13.14 11.24 -0.39
CA PRO A 147 13.52 12.52 -0.95
C PRO A 147 14.69 13.17 -0.19
N PRO A 148 15.43 14.11 -0.81
CA PRO A 148 16.49 14.83 -0.13
C PRO A 148 15.99 15.51 1.16
N GLY A 149 16.70 15.29 2.26
CA GLY A 149 16.36 15.85 3.58
C GLY A 149 15.27 15.08 4.35
N VAL A 150 14.67 14.05 3.75
CA VAL A 150 13.74 13.14 4.44
C VAL A 150 14.51 11.96 5.00
N THR A 151 14.23 11.61 6.25
CA THR A 151 14.84 10.49 6.98
C THR A 151 13.77 9.47 7.38
N ALA A 152 14.21 8.30 7.87
CA ALA A 152 13.28 7.28 8.35
C ALA A 152 12.53 7.69 9.62
N ASP A 153 12.99 8.72 10.35
CA ASP A 153 12.36 9.24 11.56
C ASP A 153 11.16 10.14 11.25
N ASP A 154 11.05 10.61 10.01
CA ASP A 154 9.91 11.39 9.50
C ASP A 154 8.69 10.51 9.16
N LEU A 155 8.82 9.18 9.25
CA LEU A 155 7.80 8.18 8.93
C LEU A 155 7.22 7.63 10.25
N GLN A 156 5.95 7.92 10.55
CA GLN A 156 5.30 7.68 11.84
C GLN A 156 3.90 7.10 11.68
#